data_AF-A0A9P5X4Q2-F1
#
_entry.id   AF-A0A9P5X4Q2-F1
#
_cell.length_a   1.000
_cell.length_b   1.000
_cell.length_c   1.000
_cell.angle_alpha   90.00
_cell.angle_beta   90.00
_cell.angle_gamma   90.00
#
_symmetry.space_group_name_H-M   'P 1'
#
loop_
_entity.id
_entity.type
_entity.pdbx_description
1 polymer ?
#
loop_
_entity_poly.entity_id
_entity_poly.type
_entity_poly.pdbx_seq_one_letter_code
_entity_poly.pdbx_strand_id
1 'polypeptide(L)'
;MNRIMGYCLDSTFETPQNGMPMKIWKCIDGAPAQQWFYTVTTTSSRLVLANRGICLDLRSGGLQGGNPVQVWQCVNGETNQIWTN
;
A
#
# COMPACT_ATOMS: atom_id res chain seq x y z
N MET A 1 6.89 -12.21 0.24
CA MET A 1 6.62 -10.98 1.01
C MET A 1 7.71 -10.78 2.03
N ASN A 2 8.38 -9.62 2.01
CA ASN A 2 9.45 -9.30 2.95
C ASN A 2 8.86 -9.11 4.34
N ARG A 3 9.16 -10.05 5.24
CA ARG A 3 8.77 -9.98 6.65
C ARG A 3 9.85 -9.22 7.40
N ILE A 4 9.49 -8.18 8.14
CA ILE A 4 10.42 -7.50 9.03
C ILE A 4 10.09 -7.98 10.44
N MET A 5 10.93 -8.85 11.00
CA MET A 5 10.77 -9.39 12.37
C MET A 5 9.37 -10.01 12.63
N GLY A 6 8.76 -10.61 11.62
CA GLY A 6 7.42 -11.21 11.73
C GLY A 6 6.24 -10.26 11.57
N TYR A 7 6.49 -8.99 11.18
CA TYR A 7 5.46 -8.01 10.84
C TYR A 7 5.42 -7.72 9.33
N CYS A 8 4.22 -7.42 8.87
CA CYS A 8 3.85 -7.21 7.49
C CYS A 8 3.07 -5.90 7.34
N LEU A 9 3.21 -5.27 6.17
CA LEU A 9 2.35 -4.15 5.74
C LEU A 9 0.92 -4.66 5.57
N ASP A 10 -0.05 -3.98 6.16
CA ASP A 10 -1.42 -4.48 6.31
C ASP A 10 -2.44 -3.37 6.01
N SER A 11 -3.40 -3.66 5.12
CA SER A 11 -4.46 -2.74 4.70
C SER A 11 -5.63 -2.62 5.69
N THR A 12 -5.47 -3.12 6.90
CA THR A 12 -6.48 -3.22 7.96
C THR A 12 -7.59 -4.25 7.69
N PHE A 13 -8.15 -4.26 6.48
CA PHE A 13 -9.21 -5.17 6.04
C PHE A 13 -8.83 -5.87 4.73
N GLU A 14 -9.42 -7.05 4.49
CA GLU A 14 -9.21 -7.83 3.25
C GLU A 14 -9.75 -7.13 1.99
N THR A 15 -10.77 -6.29 2.17
CA THR A 15 -11.40 -5.48 1.12
C THR A 15 -11.49 -4.04 1.61
N PRO A 16 -10.36 -3.32 1.63
CA PRO A 16 -10.29 -2.00 2.25
C PRO A 16 -10.92 -0.95 1.32
N GLN A 17 -11.57 0.05 1.90
CA GLN A 17 -12.11 1.19 1.18
C GLN A 17 -11.06 2.30 1.08
N ASN A 18 -11.19 3.17 0.08
CA ASN A 18 -10.36 4.35 -0.08
C ASN A 18 -10.30 5.17 1.23
N GLY A 19 -9.09 5.53 1.63
CA GLY A 19 -8.82 6.33 2.82
C GLY A 19 -8.65 5.53 4.11
N MET A 20 -8.83 4.21 4.08
CA MET A 20 -8.49 3.38 5.24
C MET A 20 -6.99 3.43 5.53
N PRO A 21 -6.59 3.55 6.80
CA PRO A 21 -5.19 3.69 7.18
C PRO A 21 -4.43 2.36 6.99
N MET A 22 -3.15 2.50 6.70
CA MET A 22 -2.20 1.39 6.74
C MET A 22 -1.74 1.11 8.16
N LYS A 23 -1.37 -0.14 8.44
CA LYS A 23 -0.69 -0.52 9.67
C LYS A 23 0.44 -1.51 9.40
N ILE A 24 1.31 -1.64 10.39
CA ILE A 24 2.24 -2.76 10.51
C ILE A 24 1.61 -3.75 11.48
N TRP A 25 1.39 -4.97 11.03
CA TRP A 25 0.73 -6.00 11.84
C TRP A 25 1.47 -7.33 11.75
N LYS A 26 1.23 -8.21 12.74
CA LYS A 26 1.81 -9.55 12.71
C LYS A 26 1.47 -10.21 11.37
N CYS A 27 2.47 -10.77 10.71
CA CYS A 27 2.27 -11.50 9.47
C CYS A 27 1.34 -12.69 9.71
N ILE A 28 0.30 -12.81 8.88
CA ILE A 28 -0.63 -13.93 8.85
C ILE A 28 -0.49 -14.58 7.48
N ASP A 29 -0.10 -15.86 7.46
CA ASP A 29 0.14 -16.57 6.21
C ASP A 29 -1.14 -16.60 5.36
N GLY A 30 -1.05 -16.11 4.13
CA GLY A 30 -2.17 -16.05 3.20
C GLY A 30 -3.15 -14.90 3.39
N ALA A 31 -3.03 -14.06 4.43
CA ALA A 31 -3.99 -12.97 4.68
C ALA A 31 -4.04 -11.96 3.53
N PRO A 32 -5.20 -11.77 2.86
CA PRO A 32 -5.33 -10.89 1.69
C PRO A 32 -4.90 -9.44 1.97
N ALA A 33 -5.16 -8.94 3.18
CA ALA A 33 -4.80 -7.58 3.61
C ALA A 33 -3.28 -7.33 3.66
N GLN A 34 -2.46 -8.39 3.60
CA GLN A 34 -1.01 -8.31 3.72
C GLN A 34 -0.29 -8.66 2.41
N GLN A 35 -1.01 -8.99 1.35
CA GLN A 35 -0.42 -9.42 0.08
C GLN A 35 -0.17 -8.24 -0.86
N TRP A 36 1.07 -7.76 -0.89
CA TRP A 36 1.48 -6.61 -1.69
C TRP A 36 2.46 -7.01 -2.80
N PHE A 37 2.24 -6.47 -4.00
CA PHE A 37 3.15 -6.57 -5.12
C PHE A 37 3.78 -5.22 -5.41
N TYR A 38 5.10 -5.21 -5.56
CA TYR A 38 5.79 -4.05 -6.10
C TYR A 38 5.79 -4.14 -7.63
N THR A 39 4.95 -3.34 -8.26
CA THR A 39 4.72 -3.31 -9.70
C THR A 39 5.47 -2.14 -10.29
N VAL A 40 6.40 -2.42 -11.21
CA VAL A 40 7.22 -1.41 -11.89
C VAL A 40 6.88 -1.41 -13.38
N THR A 41 6.60 -0.22 -13.90
CA THR A 41 6.50 0.07 -15.33
C THR A 41 7.62 1.03 -15.73
N THR A 42 7.71 1.39 -17.01
CA THR A 42 8.66 2.40 -17.49
C THR A 42 8.45 3.79 -16.88
N THR A 43 7.26 4.06 -16.33
CA THR A 43 6.85 5.40 -15.87
C THR A 43 6.32 5.43 -14.44
N SER A 44 6.14 4.29 -13.76
CA SER A 44 5.59 4.24 -12.41
C SER A 44 6.04 3.01 -11.64
N SER A 45 6.24 3.16 -10.34
CA SER A 45 6.52 2.06 -9.41
C SER A 45 5.51 2.12 -8.27
N ARG A 46 4.69 1.08 -8.08
CA ARG A 46 3.58 1.08 -7.11
C ARG A 46 3.59 -0.16 -6.23
N LEU A 47 3.15 -0.01 -4.99
CA LEU A 47 2.76 -1.15 -4.14
C LEU A 47 1.26 -1.38 -4.30
N VAL A 48 0.89 -2.53 -4.87
CA VAL A 48 -0.50 -2.89 -5.20
C VAL A 48 -0.95 -4.06 -4.33
N LEU A 49 -2.11 -3.94 -3.71
CA LEU A 49 -2.75 -5.03 -2.97
C LEU A 49 -3.26 -6.10 -3.95
N ALA A 50 -2.87 -7.34 -3.71
CA ALA A 50 -3.10 -8.48 -4.58
C ALA A 50 -4.56 -8.59 -5.02
N ASN A 51 -4.80 -8.57 -6.34
CA ASN A 51 -6.12 -8.74 -6.96
C ASN A 51 -7.20 -7.75 -6.50
N ARG A 52 -6.83 -6.58 -5.96
CA ARG A 52 -7.80 -5.57 -5.48
C ARG A 52 -7.82 -4.27 -6.28
N GLY A 53 -6.78 -3.98 -7.07
CA GLY A 53 -6.66 -2.67 -7.73
C GLY A 53 -6.51 -1.50 -6.75
N ILE A 54 -6.03 -1.78 -5.54
CA ILE A 54 -5.77 -0.84 -4.46
C ILE A 54 -4.27 -0.64 -4.34
N CYS A 55 -3.84 0.61 -4.17
CA CYS A 55 -2.46 1.03 -4.08
C CYS A 55 -2.13 1.61 -2.69
N LEU A 56 -0.86 1.50 -2.30
CA LEU A 56 -0.30 2.27 -1.20
C LEU A 56 -0.27 3.76 -1.60
N ASP A 57 -0.89 4.61 -0.80
CA ASP A 57 -1.18 6.00 -1.14
C ASP A 57 -0.73 6.93 -0.01
N LEU A 58 0.12 7.90 -0.34
CA LEU A 58 0.45 8.99 0.57
C LEU A 58 -0.71 9.99 0.55
N ARG A 59 -1.40 10.16 1.68
CA ARG A 59 -2.66 10.90 1.69
C ARG A 59 -2.48 12.31 1.12
N SER A 60 -3.19 12.58 0.03
CA SER A 60 -3.17 13.86 -0.68
C SER A 60 -1.77 14.36 -1.08
N GLY A 61 -0.76 13.49 -1.15
CA GLY A 61 0.62 13.85 -1.45
C GLY A 61 1.31 14.72 -0.37
N GLY A 62 0.80 14.76 0.86
CA GLY A 62 1.39 15.55 1.94
C GLY A 62 2.78 15.04 2.33
N LEU A 63 3.80 15.91 2.23
CA LEU A 63 5.21 15.57 2.51
C LEU A 63 5.64 15.87 3.95
N GLN A 64 4.77 16.50 4.73
CA GLN A 64 5.01 16.82 6.13
C GLN A 64 5.07 15.54 6.99
N GLY A 65 5.97 15.54 7.97
CA GLY A 65 6.08 14.46 8.94
C GLY A 65 4.75 14.18 9.63
N GLY A 66 4.38 12.90 9.73
CA GLY A 66 3.11 12.46 10.29
C GLY A 66 1.94 12.43 9.30
N ASN A 67 2.13 12.81 8.03
CA ASN A 67 1.10 12.59 7.01
C ASN A 67 0.82 11.08 6.87
N PRO A 68 -0.45 10.63 6.98
CA PRO A 68 -0.73 9.20 6.98
C PRO A 68 -0.55 8.59 5.58
N VAL A 69 -0.12 7.33 5.58
CA VAL A 69 -0.24 6.44 4.43
C VAL A 69 -1.56 5.68 4.56
N GLN A 70 -2.28 5.59 3.45
CA GLN A 70 -3.59 4.98 3.36
C GLN A 70 -3.62 4.00 2.19
N VAL A 71 -4.73 3.29 2.07
CA VAL A 71 -5.11 2.66 0.81
C VAL A 71 -5.94 3.60 -0.04
N TRP A 72 -5.74 3.52 -1.35
CA TRP A 72 -6.63 4.17 -2.32
C TRP A 72 -6.66 3.34 -3.60
N GLN A 73 -7.75 3.44 -4.38
CA GLN A 73 -7.77 2.87 -5.73
C GLN A 73 -6.54 3.32 -6.51
N CYS A 74 -5.93 2.41 -7.25
CA CYS A 74 -4.79 2.75 -8.09
C CYS A 74 -5.23 3.73 -9.19
N VAL A 75 -4.57 4.88 -9.29
CA VAL A 75 -4.87 5.90 -10.30
C VAL A 75 -3.61 6.18 -11.13
N ASN A 76 -3.77 6.24 -12.44
CA ASN A 76 -2.69 6.59 -13.37
C ASN A 76 -2.33 8.07 -13.27
N GLY A 77 -1.02 8.38 -13.18
CA GLY A 77 -0.53 9.76 -13.07
C GLY A 77 -0.51 10.34 -11.66
N GLU A 78 -1.17 9.69 -10.69
CA GLU A 78 -1.13 10.12 -9.28
C GLU A 78 0.24 9.82 -8.67
N THR A 79 1.01 10.88 -8.43
CA THR A 79 2.39 10.78 -7.93
C THR A 79 2.45 10.35 -6.47
N ASN A 80 1.39 10.58 -5.70
CA ASN A 80 1.27 10.15 -4.30
C ASN A 80 1.06 8.63 -4.15
N GLN A 81 1.02 7.88 -5.27
CA GLN A 81 0.98 6.41 -5.30
C GLN A 81 2.25 5.80 -5.91
N ILE A 82 3.23 6.64 -6.28
CA ILE A 82 4.49 6.21 -6.88
C ILE A 82 5.58 6.20 -5.80
N TRP A 83 6.19 5.04 -5.60
CA TRP A 83 7.21 4.81 -4.58
C TRP A 83 8.50 4.36 -5.26
N THR A 84 9.51 5.22 -5.25
CA THR A 84 10.84 4.95 -5.84
C THR A 84 11.84 4.58 -4.75
N ASN A 85 12.81 3.72 -5.10
CA ASN A 85 13.94 3.38 -4.24
C ASN A 85 15.11 4.35 -4.45
#